data_AF-A0A176J423-F1
#
_entry.id   AF-A0A176J423-F1
#
_cell.length_a   1.000
_cell.length_b   1.000
_cell.length_c   1.000
_cell.angle_alpha   90.00
_cell.angle_beta   90.00
_cell.angle_gamma   90.00
#
_symmetry.space_group_name_H-M   'P 1'
#
loop_
_entity.id
_entity.type
_entity.pdbx_description
1 polymer ?
#
loop_
_entity_poly.entity_id
_entity_poly.type
_entity_poly.pdbx_seq_one_letter_code
_entity_poly.pdbx_strand_id
1 'polypeptide(L)' 'MDKNYSIGLLFVMAGMCFLMLSIALKPEGLMLAALLVPSLILNIAGTAFIMKFLQKGKLKRS' A
#
# COMPACT_ATOMS: atom_id res chain seq x y z
N MET A 1 -5.94 -17.85 -3.95
CA MET A 1 -5.29 -16.65 -3.36
C MET A 1 -6.39 -15.82 -2.72
N ASP A 2 -6.26 -15.48 -1.44
CA ASP A 2 -7.31 -14.76 -0.73
C ASP A 2 -7.49 -13.35 -1.26
N LYS A 3 -8.74 -12.97 -1.53
CA LYS A 3 -9.10 -11.71 -2.18
C LYS A 3 -8.54 -10.49 -1.44
N ASN A 4 -8.56 -10.52 -0.10
CA ASN A 4 -8.00 -9.47 0.76
C ASN A 4 -6.48 -9.35 0.66
N TYR A 5 -5.78 -10.48 0.47
CA TYR A 5 -4.33 -10.49 0.28
C TYR A 5 -3.95 -9.91 -1.08
N SER A 6 -4.62 -10.33 -2.16
CA SER A 6 -4.37 -9.80 -3.51
C SER A 6 -4.66 -8.30 -3.60
N ILE A 7 -5.76 -7.83 -3.00
CA ILE A 7 -6.10 -6.39 -2.97
C ILE A 7 -5.08 -5.61 -2.13
N GLY A 8 -4.70 -6.13 -0.96
CA GLY A 8 -3.70 -5.49 -0.12
C GLY A 8 -2.33 -5.39 -0.80
N LEU A 9 -1.91 -6.46 -1.48
CA LEU A 9 -0.66 -6.48 -2.26
C LEU A 9 -0.69 -5.48 -3.41
N LEU A 10 -1.82 -5.40 -4.14
CA LEU A 10 -2.00 -4.43 -5.22
C LEU A 10 -1.89 -2.98 -4.69
N PHE A 11 -2.49 -2.69 -3.53
CA PHE A 11 -2.41 -1.38 -2.89
C PHE A 11 -0.98 -1.03 -2.48
N VAL A 12 -0.24 -1.96 -1.85
CA VAL A 12 1.18 -1.75 -1.49
C VAL A 12 2.02 -1.52 -2.74
N MET A 13 1.86 -2.35 -3.78
CA MET A 13 2.62 -2.21 -5.03
C MET A 13 2.36 -0.86 -5.70
N ALA A 14 1.10 -0.45 -5.80
CA ALA A 14 0.75 0.86 -6.35
C ALA A 14 1.32 2.01 -5.51
N GLY A 15 1.25 1.91 -4.18
CA GLY A 15 1.84 2.90 -3.27
C GLY A 15 3.37 3.00 -3.43
N MET A 16 4.06 1.87 -3.59
CA MET A 16 5.49 1.81 -3.85
C MET A 16 5.87 2.43 -5.20
N CYS A 17 5.07 2.21 -6.25
CA CYS A 17 5.28 2.87 -7.54
C CYS A 17 5.19 4.41 -7.41
N PHE A 18 4.17 4.92 -6.71
CA PHE A 18 4.05 6.35 -6.43
C PHE A 18 5.22 6.89 -5.59
N LEU A 19 5.72 6.10 -4.62
CA LEU A 19 6.87 6.46 -3.80
C LEU A 19 8.15 6.56 -4.65
N MET A 20 8.42 5.53 -5.45
CA MET A 20 9.56 5.50 -6.37
C MET A 20 9.49 6.64 -7.38
N LEU A 21 8.30 6.92 -7.91
CA LEU A 21 8.08 8.01 -8.86
C LEU A 21 8.36 9.37 -8.20
N SER A 22 7.92 9.56 -6.95
CA SER A 22 8.21 10.76 -6.16
C SER A 22 9.70 10.94 -5.89
N ILE A 23 10.44 9.86 -5.65
CA ILE A 23 11.89 9.92 -5.42
C ILE A 23 12.64 10.17 -6.74
N ALA A 24 12.21 9.52 -7.82
CA ALA A 24 12.86 9.59 -9.13
C ALA A 24 12.71 10.97 -9.78
N LEU A 25 11.50 11.54 -9.74
CA LEU A 25 11.22 12.84 -10.34
C LEU A 25 11.66 14.02 -9.47
N LYS A 26 11.93 13.80 -8.17
CA LYS A 26 12.17 14.86 -7.17
C LYS A 26 11.26 16.09 -7.36
N PRO A 27 9.93 15.90 -7.47
CA PRO A 27 9.03 17.02 -7.66
C PRO A 27 9.06 17.90 -6.41
N GLU A 28 8.77 19.18 -6.58
CA GLU A 28 8.72 20.14 -5.47
C GLU A 28 7.29 20.62 -5.20
N GLY A 29 7.08 21.14 -3.99
CA GLY A 29 5.83 21.77 -3.59
C GLY A 29 4.61 20.86 -3.73
N LEU A 30 3.61 21.33 -4.47
CA LEU A 30 2.29 20.68 -4.57
C LEU A 30 2.36 19.30 -5.25
N MET A 31 3.23 19.11 -6.25
CA MET A 31 3.37 17.82 -6.94
C MET A 31 3.99 16.76 -6.02
N LEU A 32 4.91 17.16 -5.15
CA LEU A 32 5.49 16.26 -4.15
C LEU A 32 4.43 15.73 -3.20
N ALA A 33 3.61 16.64 -2.66
CA ALA A 33 2.50 16.27 -1.78
C ALA A 33 1.49 15.37 -2.51
N ALA A 34 1.18 15.68 -3.77
CA ALA A 34 0.26 14.89 -4.59
C ALA A 34 0.77 13.47 -4.89
N LEU A 35 2.07 13.20 -4.84
CA LEU A 35 2.65 11.86 -5.03
C LEU A 35 2.86 11.12 -3.70
N LEU A 36 3.35 11.83 -2.67
CA LEU A 36 3.64 11.25 -1.35
C LEU A 36 2.37 10.89 -0.57
N VAL A 37 1.36 11.76 -0.58
CA VAL A 37 0.14 11.53 0.21
C VAL A 37 -0.59 10.27 -0.25
N PRO A 38 -0.87 10.07 -1.55
CA PRO A 38 -1.46 8.82 -2.02
C PRO A 38 -0.56 7.62 -1.74
N SER A 39 0.76 7.74 -1.93
CA SER A 39 1.70 6.66 -1.65
C SER A 39 1.60 6.15 -0.20
N LEU A 40 1.55 7.06 0.77
CA LEU A 40 1.36 6.73 2.18
C LEU A 40 0.01 6.05 2.43
N ILE A 41 -1.08 6.64 1.93
CA ILE A 41 -2.44 6.09 2.10
C ILE A 41 -2.52 4.69 1.50
N LEU A 42 -2.00 4.48 0.30
CA LEU A 42 -2.01 3.20 -0.38
C LEU A 42 -1.18 2.15 0.36
N ASN A 43 0.01 2.49 0.86
CA ASN A 43 0.83 1.54 1.62
C ASN A 43 0.20 1.18 2.98
N ILE A 44 -0.36 2.14 3.70
CA ILE A 44 -1.03 1.90 4.99
C ILE A 44 -2.28 1.04 4.77
N ALA A 45 -3.14 1.40 3.81
CA ALA A 45 -4.36 0.64 3.53
C ALA A 45 -4.05 -0.77 3.00
N GLY A 46 -3.04 -0.91 2.14
CA GLY A 46 -2.58 -2.20 1.64
C GLY A 46 -2.05 -3.11 2.76
N THR A 47 -1.24 -2.55 3.65
CA THR A 47 -0.73 -3.26 4.84
C THR A 47 -1.86 -3.67 5.77
N ALA A 48 -2.85 -2.80 6.00
CA ALA A 48 -4.03 -3.13 6.82
C ALA A 48 -4.84 -4.29 6.21
N PHE A 49 -5.02 -4.32 4.89
CA PHE A 49 -5.68 -5.43 4.18
C PHE A 49 -4.91 -6.75 4.32
N ILE A 50 -3.57 -6.70 4.17
CA ILE A 50 -2.70 -7.86 4.36
C ILE A 50 -2.76 -8.35 5.81
N MET A 51 -2.68 -7.45 6.80
CA MET A 51 -2.77 -7.79 8.23
C MET A 51 -4.10 -8.44 8.58
N LYS A 52 -5.23 -7.92 8.07
CA LYS A 52 -6.54 -8.55 8.25
C LYS A 52 -6.58 -9.96 7.68
N PHE A 53 -5.94 -10.19 6.53
CA PHE A 53 -5.80 -11.53 5.97
C PHE A 53 -4.96 -12.45 6.87
N LEU A 54 -3.79 -12.00 7.34
CA LEU A 54 -2.94 -12.79 8.24
C LEU A 54 -3.68 -13.16 9.54
N GLN A 55 -4.43 -12.23 10.14
CA GLN A 55 -5.23 -12.50 11.34
C GLN A 55 -6.32 -13.54 11.06
N LYS A 56 -7.00 -13.45 9.92
CA LYS A 56 -8.01 -14.44 9.51
C LYS A 56 -7.39 -15.83 9.30
N GLY A 57 -6.19 -15.89 8.75
CA GLY A 57 -5.42 -17.13 8.59
C GLY A 57 -4.98 -17.73 9.93
N LYS A 58 -4.56 -16.90 10.89
CA LYS A 58 -4.23 -17.35 12.25
C LYS A 58 -5.44 -17.85 13.03
N LEU A 59 -6.59 -17.18 12.91
CA LEU A 59 -7.85 -17.59 13.57
C LEU A 59 -8.41 -18.90 13.00
N LYS A 60 -8.15 -19.23 11.73
CA LYS A 60 -8.58 -20.51 11.12
C LYS A 60 -7.71 -21.72 11.54
N ARG A 61 -6.58 -21.50 12.20
CA ARG A 61 -5.64 -22.55 12.66
C ARG A 61 -5.60 -22.76 14.17
N SER A 62 -6.39 -21.99 14.93
CA SER A 62 -6.58 -22.18 16.37
C SER A 62 -7.91 -22.87 16.64
#